data_AF-A0A957HR89-F1
#
_entry.id   AF-A0A957HR89-F1
#
_cell.length_a   1.000
_cell.length_b   1.000
_cell.length_c   1.000
_cell.angle_alpha   90.00
_cell.angle_beta   90.00
_cell.angle_gamma   90.00
#
_symmetry.space_group_name_H-M   'P 1'
#
loop_
_entity.id
_entity.type
_entity.pdbx_description
1 polymer ?
#
loop_
_entity_poly.entity_id
_entity_poly.type
_entity_poly.pdbx_seq_one_letter_code
_entity_poly.pdbx_strand_id
1 'polypeptide(L)' 'GADHPDTAGSLNNLAILSYYEEDFVEAARLMRRAVTIRRSRLGDNHPDTKGSVESLAVIESKLSS' A
#
# COMPACT_ATOMS: atom_id res chain seq x y z
N GLY A 1 2.79 16.58 3.88
CA GLY A 1 2.89 16.12 5.28
C GLY A 1 2.69 14.62 5.35
N ALA A 2 2.88 13.98 6.52
CA ALA A 2 2.88 12.52 6.66
C ALA A 2 1.57 11.82 6.18
N ASP A 3 0.47 12.56 6.16
CA ASP A 3 -0.85 12.08 5.72
C ASP A 3 -1.26 12.63 4.35
N HIS A 4 -0.31 13.11 3.54
CA HIS A 4 -0.58 13.67 2.23
C HIS A 4 -0.72 12.55 1.18
N PRO A 5 -1.62 12.68 0.18
CA PRO A 5 -1.75 11.71 -0.91
C PRO A 5 -0.41 11.38 -1.61
N ASP A 6 0.47 12.37 -1.78
CA ASP A 6 1.81 12.14 -2.35
C ASP A 6 2.65 11.19 -1.51
N THR A 7 2.52 11.23 -0.18
CA THR A 7 3.18 10.29 0.73
C THR A 7 2.63 8.88 0.54
N ALA A 8 1.33 8.71 0.28
CA ALA A 8 0.77 7.41 -0.08
C ALA A 8 1.33 6.89 -1.41
N GLY A 9 1.56 7.79 -2.39
CA GLY A 9 2.23 7.45 -3.64
C GLY A 9 3.66 6.94 -3.43
N SER A 10 4.46 7.62 -2.61
CA SER A 10 5.82 7.16 -2.29
C SER A 10 5.83 5.82 -1.53
N LEU A 11 4.94 5.65 -0.55
CA LEU A 11 4.80 4.40 0.20
C LEU A 11 4.40 3.23 -0.71
N ASN A 12 3.53 3.48 -1.68
CA ASN A 12 3.14 2.49 -2.68
C ASN A 12 4.34 2.01 -3.50
N ASN A 13 5.18 2.93 -3.96
CA ASN A 13 6.38 2.59 -4.74
C ASN A 13 7.40 1.81 -3.91
N LEU A 14 7.61 2.20 -2.65
CA LEU A 14 8.48 1.46 -1.73
C LEU A 14 7.93 0.06 -1.45
N ALA A 15 6.61 -0.09 -1.27
CA ALA A 15 6.00 -1.40 -1.06
C ALA A 15 6.19 -2.33 -2.26
N ILE A 16 6.09 -1.79 -3.48
CA ILE A 16 6.36 -2.53 -4.72
C ILE A 16 7.83 -2.94 -4.80
N LEU A 17 8.75 -2.05 -4.45
CA LEU A 17 10.18 -2.37 -4.42
C LEU A 17 10.46 -3.53 -3.44
N SER A 18 9.97 -3.43 -2.20
CA SER A 18 10.12 -4.50 -1.20
C SER A 18 9.50 -5.82 -1.65
N TYR A 19 8.38 -5.79 -2.38
CA TYR A 19 7.77 -6.98 -2.96
C TYR A 19 8.70 -7.67 -3.99
N TYR A 20 9.39 -6.89 -4.84
CA TYR A 20 10.36 -7.43 -5.78
C TYR A 20 11.65 -7.94 -5.11
N GLU A 21 11.96 -7.43 -3.92
CA GLU A 21 13.05 -7.92 -3.06
C GLU A 21 12.61 -9.13 -2.20
N GLU A 22 11.39 -9.64 -2.39
CA GLU A 22 10.77 -10.73 -1.61
C GLU A 22 10.60 -10.43 -0.11
N ASP A 23 10.76 -9.18 0.31
CA ASP A 23 10.41 -8.71 1.66
C ASP A 23 8.92 -8.39 1.74
N PHE A 24 8.10 -9.44 1.78
CA PHE A 24 6.64 -9.32 1.84
C PHE A 24 6.15 -8.70 3.17
N VAL A 25 6.95 -8.77 4.23
CA VAL A 25 6.61 -8.17 5.54
C VAL A 25 6.66 -6.64 5.43
N GLU A 26 7.77 -6.11 4.92
CA GLU A 26 7.95 -4.68 4.72
C GLU A 26 6.99 -4.13 3.66
N ALA A 27 6.81 -4.87 2.55
CA ALA A 27 5.83 -4.53 1.51
C ALA A 27 4.42 -4.37 2.08
N ALA A 28 3.96 -5.32 2.92
CA ALA A 28 2.63 -5.27 3.53
C ALA A 28 2.50 -4.10 4.51
N ARG A 29 3.56 -3.84 5.30
CA ARG A 29 3.59 -2.71 6.25
C ARG A 29 3.46 -1.37 5.53
N LEU A 30 4.23 -1.17 4.46
CA LEU A 30 4.21 0.05 3.65
C LEU A 30 2.87 0.22 2.93
N MET A 31 2.34 -0.86 2.34
CA MET A 31 1.08 -0.81 1.60
C MET A 31 -0.12 -0.54 2.53
N ARG A 32 -0.16 -1.13 3.74
CA ARG A 32 -1.18 -0.79 4.76
C ARG A 32 -1.17 0.69 5.11
N ARG A 33 0.01 1.30 5.23
CA ARG A 33 0.11 2.74 5.52
C ARG A 33 -0.39 3.58 4.34
N ALA A 34 -0.09 3.19 3.10
CA ALA A 34 -0.63 3.85 1.90
C ALA A 34 -2.16 3.76 1.83
N VAL A 35 -2.74 2.58 2.13
CA VAL A 35 -4.20 2.38 2.22
C VAL A 35 -4.82 3.31 3.26
N THR A 36 -4.25 3.39 4.46
CA THR A 36 -4.78 4.26 5.54
C THR A 36 -4.81 5.72 5.13
N ILE A 37 -3.75 6.23 4.50
CA ILE A 37 -3.70 7.62 4.03
C ILE A 37 -4.75 7.84 2.92
N ARG A 38 -4.81 6.96 1.92
CA ARG A 38 -5.77 7.07 0.81
C ARG A 38 -7.21 6.98 1.28
N ARG A 39 -7.54 6.09 2.22
CA ARG A 39 -8.85 6.04 2.88
C ARG A 39 -9.21 7.35 3.57
N SER A 40 -8.29 7.88 4.38
CA SER A 40 -8.52 9.10 5.15
C SER A 40 -8.69 10.36 4.26
N ARG A 41 -7.97 10.43 3.13
CA ARG A 41 -7.96 11.62 2.26
C ARG A 41 -8.91 11.55 1.07
N LEU A 42 -9.12 10.37 0.50
CA LEU A 42 -9.85 10.16 -0.75
C LEU A 42 -11.16 9.37 -0.55
N GLY A 43 -11.28 8.64 0.57
CA GLY A 43 -12.38 7.73 0.85
C GLY A 43 -12.19 6.32 0.26
N ASP A 44 -13.02 5.38 0.73
CA ASP A 44 -12.95 3.96 0.35
C ASP A 44 -13.26 3.71 -1.13
N ASN A 45 -14.12 4.53 -1.74
CA ASN A 45 -14.56 4.33 -3.11
C ASN A 45 -13.61 4.88 -4.17
N HIS A 46 -12.59 5.65 -3.77
CA HIS A 46 -11.63 6.25 -4.70
C HIS A 46 -10.80 5.16 -5.41
N PRO A 47 -10.55 5.28 -6.73
CA PRO A 47 -9.75 4.31 -7.48
C PRO A 47 -8.39 3.99 -6.84
N ASP A 48 -7.66 5.03 -6.40
CA ASP A 48 -6.36 4.83 -5.73
C ASP A 48 -6.47 4.01 -4.44
N THR A 49 -7.54 4.22 -3.65
CA THR A 49 -7.77 3.44 -2.43
C THR A 49 -8.01 1.97 -2.79
N LYS A 50 -8.86 1.70 -3.78
CA LYS A 50 -9.15 0.34 -4.26
C LYS A 50 -7.90 -0.37 -4.78
N GLY A 51 -7.13 0.29 -5.65
CA GLY A 51 -5.89 -0.29 -6.20
C GLY A 51 -4.84 -0.59 -5.11
N SER A 52 -4.79 0.21 -4.05
CA SER A 52 -3.92 -0.06 -2.89
C SER A 52 -4.35 -1.29 -2.10
N VAL A 53 -5.65 -1.45 -1.90
CA VAL A 53 -6.22 -2.59 -1.17
C VAL A 53 -6.03 -3.88 -1.96
N GLU A 54 -6.25 -3.85 -3.28
CA GLU A 54 -5.97 -4.98 -4.17
C GLU A 54 -4.49 -5.36 -4.14
N SER A 55 -3.59 -4.38 -4.20
CA SER A 55 -2.15 -4.61 -4.10
C SER A 55 -1.74 -5.20 -2.75
N LEU A 56 -2.35 -4.73 -1.65
CA LEU A 56 -2.12 -5.29 -0.32
C LEU A 56 -2.55 -6.76 -0.24
N ALA A 57 -3.69 -7.12 -0.82
CA ALA A 57 -4.16 -8.51 -0.84
C ALA A 57 -3.19 -9.45 -1.59
N VAL A 58 -2.59 -8.97 -2.69
CA VAL A 58 -1.55 -9.72 -3.42
C VAL A 58 -0.31 -9.94 -2.55
N ILE A 59 0.16 -8.90 -1.86
CA ILE A 59 1.32 -9.00 -0.97
C ILE A 59 1.03 -9.97 0.19
N GLU A 60 -0.13 -9.86 0.83
CA GLU A 60 -0.52 -10.72 1.95
C GLU A 60 -0.67 -12.19 1.52
N SER A 61 -1.14 -12.45 0.30
CA SER A 61 -1.17 -13.80 -0.26
C SER A 61 0.23 -14.41 -0.38
N LYS A 62 1.26 -13.62 -0.75
CA LYS A 62 2.65 -14.08 -0.80
C LYS A 62 3.27 -14.27 0.56
N LEU A 63 2.89 -13.44 1.53
CA LEU A 63 3.35 -13.61 2.92
C LEU A 63 2.80 -14.89 3.56
N SER A 64 1.61 -15.32 3.14
CA SER A 64 0.96 -16.55 3.63
C SER A 64 1.33 -17.84 2.90
N SER A 65 2.08 -17.75 1.80
CA SER A 65 2.51 -18.89 0.97
C SER A 65 3.89 -19.38 1.36
#